data_AF-A0AAD4F9X4-F1
#
_entry.id   AF-A0AAD4F9X4-F1
#
_cell.length_a   1.000
_cell.length_b   1.000
_cell.length_c   1.000
_cell.angle_alpha   90.00
_cell.angle_beta   90.00
_cell.angle_gamma   90.00
#
_symmetry.space_group_name_H-M   'P 1'
#
loop_
_entity.id
_entity.type
_entity.pdbx_description
1 polymer ?
#
loop_
_entity_poly.entity_id
_entity_poly.type
_entity_poly.pdbx_seq_one_letter_code
_entity_poly.pdbx_strand_id
1 'polypeptide(L)'
;MFPNSVLTLAFLPLSLAHFQLKFPASRGFTDDTESNFPCGGFDDVQQQRTDFPIGGGPIQLHMEHPQTNVAVYMAIGDNPGDGFSIVAQQQLQVSGLGDFCLGSVAVPAGLNVSDGTKASIQVVTNSHEAGGLYQCADVTLVNNAQINLNDNCKNQTGMSVTQENISGNPNGTSTEASPSSATSGGAAGKGTPRRKVKKVHRAAGTDDKKLQTALKKLNVQPIQAIEEVNMFKSDGNVIHFSAPKVHASVPANTFAIYGHGEDKELTELVPGILNQLGPDSLASLRKLAESYQSMQKEKGEDGEKKDDEDEDDDDIPDLVAGENFESKAEVE
;
A
#
# COMPACT_ATOMS: atom_id res chain seq x y z
N MET A 1 -50.16 38.68 2.29
CA MET A 1 -48.86 38.31 2.88
C MET A 1 -48.65 36.83 2.63
N PHE A 2 -47.86 36.47 1.61
CA PHE A 2 -47.37 35.10 1.42
C PHE A 2 -45.84 35.19 1.42
N PRO A 3 -45.12 34.45 2.28
CA PRO A 3 -43.68 34.54 2.33
C PRO A 3 -43.08 33.73 1.18
N ASN A 4 -42.23 34.38 0.38
CA ASN A 4 -41.38 33.76 -0.61
C ASN A 4 -40.33 32.89 0.10
N SER A 5 -40.49 31.56 0.07
CA SER A 5 -39.37 30.65 0.38
C SER A 5 -38.52 30.46 -0.86
N VAL A 6 -37.40 31.16 -0.90
CA VAL A 6 -36.32 30.94 -1.88
C VAL A 6 -35.61 29.64 -1.49
N LEU A 7 -35.77 28.61 -2.31
CA LEU A 7 -35.05 27.34 -2.18
C LEU A 7 -33.64 27.54 -2.74
N THR A 8 -32.67 27.83 -1.88
CA THR A 8 -31.25 27.84 -2.23
C THR A 8 -30.78 26.42 -2.52
N LEU A 9 -30.62 26.06 -3.80
CA LEU A 9 -29.85 24.89 -4.21
C LEU A 9 -28.38 25.14 -3.85
N ALA A 10 -27.89 24.50 -2.77
CA ALA A 10 -26.47 24.43 -2.49
C ALA A 10 -25.81 23.55 -3.55
N PHE A 11 -25.13 24.16 -4.51
CA PHE A 11 -24.18 23.48 -5.38
C PHE A 11 -22.99 23.06 -4.50
N LEU A 12 -22.89 21.77 -4.18
CA LEU A 12 -21.64 21.18 -3.70
C LEU A 12 -20.60 21.31 -4.83
N PRO A 13 -19.43 21.94 -4.60
CA PRO A 13 -18.38 21.95 -5.60
C PRO A 13 -17.94 20.50 -5.83
N LEU A 14 -17.91 20.06 -7.08
CA LEU A 14 -17.18 18.84 -7.43
C LEU A 14 -15.70 19.12 -7.14
N SER A 15 -15.18 18.57 -6.04
CA SER A 15 -13.75 18.64 -5.74
C SER A 15 -13.01 17.71 -6.69
N LEU A 16 -12.41 18.30 -7.71
CA LEU A 16 -11.48 17.63 -8.61
C LEU A 16 -10.23 17.22 -7.80
N ALA A 17 -9.78 15.97 -7.93
CA ALA A 17 -8.73 15.39 -7.08
C ALA A 17 -7.29 15.71 -7.52
N HIS A 18 -7.11 16.85 -8.16
CA HIS A 18 -5.88 17.27 -8.82
C HIS A 18 -4.77 17.60 -7.82
N PHE A 19 -3.52 17.56 -8.30
CA PHE A 19 -2.37 18.03 -7.55
C PHE A 19 -1.42 18.80 -8.46
N GLN A 20 -0.42 19.47 -7.90
CA GLN A 20 0.63 20.10 -8.70
C GLN A 20 2.00 19.78 -8.12
N LEU A 21 2.91 19.30 -8.96
CA LEU A 21 4.32 19.14 -8.62
C LEU A 21 5.02 20.50 -8.74
N LYS A 22 5.41 21.09 -7.61
CA LYS A 22 6.07 22.41 -7.56
C LYS A 22 7.58 22.32 -7.51
N PHE A 23 8.12 21.31 -6.84
CA PHE A 23 9.55 21.03 -6.79
C PHE A 23 9.79 19.52 -6.72
N PRO A 24 10.76 18.96 -7.47
CA PRO A 24 11.53 19.61 -8.55
C PRO A 24 10.64 20.17 -9.65
N ALA A 25 11.19 21.04 -10.52
CA ALA A 25 10.39 21.70 -11.55
C ALA A 25 9.71 20.66 -12.45
N SER A 26 8.38 20.74 -12.55
CA SER A 26 7.60 19.79 -13.35
C SER A 26 7.74 20.05 -14.85
N ARG A 27 7.50 19.01 -15.66
CA ARG A 27 7.45 19.11 -17.12
C ARG A 27 6.38 20.07 -17.62
N GLY A 28 5.30 20.17 -16.85
CA GLY A 28 4.14 20.99 -17.11
C GLY A 28 2.96 20.47 -16.31
N PHE A 29 1.82 21.17 -16.43
CA PHE A 29 0.58 20.80 -15.75
C PHE A 29 -0.62 21.29 -16.56
N THR A 30 -1.64 20.44 -16.66
CA THR A 30 -2.97 20.77 -17.21
C THR A 30 -3.99 19.77 -16.66
N ASP A 31 -5.06 20.28 -16.06
CA ASP A 31 -6.07 19.48 -15.37
C ASP A 31 -6.69 18.40 -16.26
N ASP A 32 -6.91 18.71 -17.53
CA ASP A 32 -7.58 17.83 -18.50
C ASP A 32 -6.76 16.60 -18.85
N THR A 33 -5.43 16.71 -18.81
CA THR A 33 -4.52 15.65 -19.25
C THR A 33 -3.77 15.01 -18.10
N GLU A 34 -3.97 15.46 -16.85
CA GLU A 34 -3.23 14.94 -15.69
C GLU A 34 -3.40 13.43 -15.49
N SER A 35 -4.54 12.87 -15.90
CA SER A 35 -4.79 11.41 -15.88
C SER A 35 -4.09 10.62 -17.01
N ASN A 36 -3.46 11.30 -17.96
CA ASN A 36 -2.73 10.66 -19.05
C ASN A 36 -1.35 10.22 -18.57
N PHE A 37 -1.17 8.91 -18.47
CA PHE A 37 0.12 8.31 -18.20
C PHE A 37 1.09 8.51 -19.40
N PRO A 38 2.40 8.71 -19.18
CA PRO A 38 3.10 8.73 -17.89
C PRO A 38 3.21 10.08 -17.19
N CYS A 39 3.09 11.21 -17.89
CA CYS A 39 3.47 12.52 -17.33
C CYS A 39 2.37 13.57 -17.43
N GLY A 40 1.11 13.15 -17.38
CA GLY A 40 -0.03 14.06 -17.43
C GLY A 40 -0.20 14.74 -18.79
N GLY A 41 0.22 14.07 -19.87
CA GLY A 41 0.27 14.63 -21.23
C GLY A 41 1.54 15.42 -21.57
N PHE A 42 2.50 15.54 -20.65
CA PHE A 42 3.81 16.18 -20.86
C PHE A 42 4.93 15.15 -21.02
N ASP A 43 4.86 14.35 -22.08
CA ASP A 43 5.72 13.17 -22.26
C ASP A 43 7.14 13.53 -22.74
N ASP A 44 7.33 14.72 -23.30
CA ASP A 44 8.63 15.23 -23.72
C ASP A 44 9.47 15.68 -22.53
N VAL A 45 10.73 15.23 -22.52
CA VAL A 45 11.72 15.56 -21.49
C VAL A 45 12.13 17.04 -21.60
N GLN A 46 12.25 17.72 -20.46
CA GLN A 46 12.75 19.08 -20.39
C GLN A 46 14.26 19.17 -20.66
N GLN A 47 14.65 20.20 -21.41
CA GLN A 47 16.07 20.49 -21.66
C GLN A 47 16.80 20.98 -20.40
N GLN A 48 16.11 21.75 -19.56
CA GLN A 48 16.63 22.23 -18.29
C GLN A 48 16.15 21.31 -17.18
N ARG A 49 17.08 20.59 -16.56
CA ARG A 49 16.81 19.67 -15.44
C ARG A 49 17.10 20.34 -14.11
N THR A 50 16.39 19.90 -13.08
CA THR A 50 16.66 20.34 -11.71
C THR A 50 17.75 19.46 -11.08
N ASP A 51 18.72 20.05 -10.40
CA ASP A 51 19.70 19.26 -9.64
C ASP A 51 19.03 18.64 -8.41
N PHE A 52 19.14 17.32 -8.25
CA PHE A 52 18.49 16.56 -7.19
C PHE A 52 19.52 15.69 -6.43
N PRO A 53 19.63 15.79 -5.10
CA PRO A 53 20.60 15.02 -4.33
C PRO A 53 20.33 13.52 -4.41
N ILE A 54 21.35 12.72 -4.73
CA ILE A 54 21.28 11.26 -4.71
C ILE A 54 20.88 10.76 -3.32
N GLY A 55 21.41 11.40 -2.27
CA GLY A 55 21.18 11.04 -0.87
C GLY A 55 19.82 11.46 -0.30
N GLY A 56 18.99 12.18 -1.07
CA GLY A 56 17.69 12.67 -0.60
C GLY A 56 17.45 14.13 -0.89
N GLY A 57 16.37 14.43 -1.61
CA GLY A 57 15.88 15.79 -1.84
C GLY A 57 14.40 15.94 -1.51
N PRO A 58 13.90 17.16 -1.29
CA PRO A 58 12.49 17.39 -1.06
C PRO A 58 11.68 17.24 -2.35
N ILE A 59 10.43 16.82 -2.22
CA ILE A 59 9.42 16.92 -3.26
C ILE A 59 8.26 17.76 -2.73
N GLN A 60 8.04 18.92 -3.35
CA GLN A 60 6.96 19.84 -3.02
C GLN A 60 5.76 19.60 -3.94
N LEU A 61 4.63 19.33 -3.32
CA LEU A 61 3.33 19.16 -3.95
C LEU A 61 2.38 20.26 -3.48
N HIS A 62 1.37 20.53 -4.30
CA HIS A 62 0.17 21.27 -3.92
C HIS A 62 -1.04 20.35 -4.07
N MET A 63 -1.77 20.09 -2.99
CA MET A 63 -2.89 19.16 -2.95
C MET A 63 -4.23 19.90 -3.02
N GLU A 64 -5.08 19.53 -3.98
CA GLU A 64 -6.42 20.12 -4.14
C GLU A 64 -7.54 19.18 -3.65
N HIS A 65 -7.17 18.05 -3.06
CA HIS A 65 -8.10 17.09 -2.47
C HIS A 65 -7.78 16.84 -0.98
N PRO A 66 -8.81 16.73 -0.11
CA PRO A 66 -8.60 16.63 1.34
C PRO A 66 -7.92 15.34 1.80
N GLN A 67 -8.01 14.27 1.01
CA GLN A 67 -7.29 13.01 1.27
C GLN A 67 -6.82 12.40 -0.04
N THR A 68 -5.53 12.10 -0.12
CA THR A 68 -4.90 11.60 -1.35
C THR A 68 -3.80 10.62 -1.03
N ASN A 69 -3.80 9.50 -1.73
CA ASN A 69 -2.69 8.56 -1.75
C ASN A 69 -1.64 9.06 -2.75
N VAL A 70 -0.38 9.12 -2.32
CA VAL A 70 0.73 9.65 -3.09
C VAL A 70 1.84 8.62 -3.12
N ALA A 71 2.43 8.36 -4.29
CA ALA A 71 3.64 7.59 -4.43
C ALA A 71 4.63 8.32 -5.35
N VAL A 72 5.92 8.03 -5.19
CA VAL A 72 6.96 8.60 -6.04
C VAL A 72 7.75 7.48 -6.68
N TYR A 73 7.79 7.50 -8.00
CA TYR A 73 8.59 6.61 -8.82
C TYR A 73 9.71 7.39 -9.50
N MET A 74 10.75 6.66 -9.91
CA MET A 74 11.87 7.20 -10.66
C MET A 74 12.19 6.31 -11.86
N ALA A 75 12.83 6.92 -12.85
CA ALA A 75 13.47 6.24 -13.96
C ALA A 75 14.86 6.85 -14.18
N ILE A 76 15.88 6.00 -14.32
CA ILE A 76 17.25 6.44 -14.59
C ILE A 76 17.48 6.49 -16.09
N GLY A 77 18.04 7.59 -16.59
CA GLY A 77 18.31 7.81 -17.99
C GLY A 77 17.96 9.23 -18.45
N ASP A 78 18.38 9.57 -19.66
CA ASP A 78 18.06 10.86 -20.27
C ASP A 78 16.61 10.91 -20.75
N ASN A 79 16.11 9.88 -21.43
CA ASN A 79 14.71 9.83 -21.83
C ASN A 79 14.10 8.47 -21.47
N PRO A 80 13.46 8.36 -20.30
CA PRO A 80 12.92 7.10 -19.83
C PRO A 80 11.59 6.69 -20.46
N GLY A 81 10.92 7.58 -21.23
CA GLY A 81 9.58 7.31 -21.74
C GLY A 81 8.60 6.96 -20.61
N ASP A 82 8.06 5.75 -20.64
CA ASP A 82 7.17 5.17 -19.63
C ASP A 82 7.86 4.30 -18.57
N GLY A 83 9.19 4.23 -18.57
CA GLY A 83 10.01 3.31 -17.76
C GLY A 83 10.11 3.61 -16.25
N PHE A 84 9.09 4.18 -15.62
CA PHE A 84 9.06 4.50 -14.19
C PHE A 84 8.85 3.25 -13.33
N SER A 85 9.93 2.50 -13.08
CA SER A 85 9.88 1.24 -12.34
C SER A 85 10.54 1.28 -10.96
N ILE A 86 11.28 2.34 -10.63
CA ILE A 86 12.00 2.45 -9.36
C ILE A 86 11.09 3.12 -8.35
N VAL A 87 10.84 2.48 -7.21
CA VAL A 87 10.04 3.07 -6.12
C VAL A 87 10.94 3.96 -5.26
N ALA A 88 10.80 5.28 -5.39
CA ALA A 88 11.54 6.26 -4.59
C ALA A 88 10.90 6.48 -3.22
N GLN A 89 9.57 6.55 -3.22
CA GLN A 89 8.74 6.68 -2.02
C GLN A 89 7.55 5.73 -2.17
N GLN A 90 7.42 4.80 -1.23
CA GLN A 90 6.26 3.93 -1.15
C GLN A 90 5.00 4.77 -0.89
N GLN A 91 3.85 4.26 -1.35
CA GLN A 91 2.59 4.97 -1.22
C GLN A 91 2.31 5.37 0.24
N LEU A 92 1.88 6.62 0.41
CA LEU A 92 1.44 7.19 1.68
C LEU A 92 0.11 7.90 1.48
N GLN A 93 -0.68 8.01 2.54
CA GLN A 93 -1.95 8.73 2.54
C GLN A 93 -1.76 10.09 3.20
N VAL A 94 -1.91 11.15 2.42
CA VAL A 94 -1.88 12.54 2.89
C VAL A 94 -3.30 13.00 3.18
N SER A 95 -3.48 13.73 4.27
CA SER A 95 -4.71 14.43 4.61
C SER A 95 -4.43 15.93 4.74
N GLY A 96 -5.30 16.74 4.14
CA GLY A 96 -5.25 18.20 4.13
C GLY A 96 -5.24 18.79 2.71
N LEU A 97 -5.35 20.12 2.63
CA LEU A 97 -5.35 20.88 1.37
C LEU A 97 -4.16 21.87 1.35
N GLY A 98 -3.59 22.10 0.18
CA GLY A 98 -2.50 23.04 -0.05
C GLY A 98 -1.12 22.40 -0.11
N ASP A 99 -0.10 23.16 0.27
CA ASP A 99 1.31 22.78 0.10
C ASP A 99 1.71 21.63 1.01
N PHE A 100 2.27 20.57 0.43
CA PHE A 100 2.81 19.41 1.15
C PHE A 100 4.19 19.06 0.63
N CYS A 101 5.14 18.88 1.55
CA CYS A 101 6.50 18.49 1.25
C CYS A 101 6.83 17.08 1.76
N LEU A 102 7.31 16.24 0.86
CA LEU A 102 8.06 15.03 1.18
C LEU A 102 9.52 15.42 1.41
N GLY A 103 9.98 15.43 2.66
CA GLY A 103 11.23 16.10 3.02
C GLY A 103 12.52 15.48 2.49
N SER A 104 12.58 14.15 2.33
CA SER A 104 13.81 13.46 1.90
C SER A 104 13.51 12.21 1.10
N VAL A 105 13.27 12.38 -0.19
CA VAL A 105 13.12 11.28 -1.14
C VAL A 105 14.48 11.00 -1.77
N ALA A 106 15.06 9.84 -1.48
CA ALA A 106 16.38 9.43 -1.93
C ALA A 106 16.32 8.41 -3.07
N VAL A 107 17.42 8.28 -3.81
CA VAL A 107 17.55 7.20 -4.79
C VAL A 107 17.75 5.87 -4.04
N PRO A 108 16.91 4.83 -4.29
CA PRO A 108 17.06 3.55 -3.63
C PRO A 108 18.45 2.94 -3.80
N ALA A 109 18.93 2.27 -2.75
CA ALA A 109 20.22 1.58 -2.78
C ALA A 109 20.23 0.45 -3.84
N GLY A 110 21.41 0.16 -4.39
CA GLY A 110 21.59 -0.91 -5.40
C GLY A 110 21.44 -0.44 -6.85
N LEU A 111 21.21 0.86 -7.09
CA LEU A 111 21.23 1.45 -8.42
C LEU A 111 22.62 2.03 -8.74
N ASN A 112 23.13 1.75 -9.94
CA ASN A 112 24.40 2.29 -10.43
C ASN A 112 24.24 3.76 -10.89
N VAL A 113 24.10 4.67 -9.94
CA VAL A 113 24.00 6.11 -10.20
C VAL A 113 25.26 6.84 -9.72
N SER A 114 25.69 7.84 -10.47
CA SER A 114 26.79 8.74 -10.12
C SER A 114 26.39 10.20 -10.26
N ASP A 115 27.22 11.10 -9.76
CA ASP A 115 27.10 12.54 -10.00
C ASP A 115 26.94 12.84 -11.51
N GLY A 116 25.95 13.66 -11.87
CA GLY A 116 25.59 13.98 -13.24
C GLY A 116 24.65 12.98 -13.93
N THR A 117 24.24 11.90 -13.26
CA THR A 117 23.31 10.93 -13.84
C THR A 117 21.95 11.56 -14.06
N LYS A 118 21.44 11.52 -15.29
CA LYS A 118 20.10 12.03 -15.59
C LYS A 118 19.03 11.04 -15.15
N ALA A 119 17.93 11.56 -14.65
CA ALA A 119 16.77 10.78 -14.25
C ALA A 119 15.48 11.58 -14.45
N SER A 120 14.34 10.90 -14.34
CA SER A 120 13.03 11.52 -14.24
C SER A 120 12.32 10.98 -13.00
N ILE A 121 11.67 11.88 -12.27
CA ILE A 121 10.81 11.58 -11.12
C ILE A 121 9.36 11.64 -11.61
N GLN A 122 8.56 10.65 -11.26
CA GLN A 122 7.11 10.64 -11.48
C GLN A 122 6.42 10.61 -10.13
N VAL A 123 5.54 11.58 -9.90
CA VAL A 123 4.62 11.58 -8.76
C VAL A 123 3.28 11.07 -9.25
N VAL A 124 2.72 10.12 -8.50
CA VAL A 124 1.43 9.51 -8.81
C VAL A 124 0.51 9.70 -7.64
N THR A 125 -0.70 10.19 -7.92
CA THR A 125 -1.78 10.22 -6.94
C THR A 125 -3.00 9.46 -7.42
N ASN A 126 -3.90 9.11 -6.52
CA ASN A 126 -5.19 8.52 -6.89
C ASN A 126 -6.20 9.62 -7.26
N SER A 127 -7.10 9.34 -8.20
CA SER A 127 -8.24 10.21 -8.52
C SER A 127 -9.49 9.87 -7.69
N HIS A 128 -10.53 10.70 -7.81
CA HIS A 128 -11.82 10.50 -7.14
C HIS A 128 -12.65 9.38 -7.80
N GLU A 129 -12.68 9.32 -9.14
CA GLU A 129 -13.59 8.42 -9.90
C GLU A 129 -12.93 7.12 -10.40
N ALA A 130 -11.72 6.84 -9.92
CA ALA A 130 -10.79 5.78 -10.31
C ALA A 130 -9.75 6.19 -11.36
N GLY A 131 -8.57 5.57 -11.25
CA GLY A 131 -7.38 5.93 -12.02
C GLY A 131 -6.39 6.76 -11.21
N GLY A 132 -5.27 7.08 -11.85
CA GLY A 132 -4.19 7.87 -11.27
C GLY A 132 -4.07 9.21 -11.97
N LEU A 133 -3.45 10.15 -11.26
CA LEU A 133 -3.00 11.42 -11.80
C LEU A 133 -1.49 11.43 -11.77
N TYR A 134 -0.87 12.01 -12.79
CA TYR A 134 0.54 11.86 -13.05
C TYR A 134 1.19 13.20 -13.38
N GLN A 135 2.31 13.48 -12.71
CA GLN A 135 3.20 14.57 -13.06
C GLN A 135 4.64 14.11 -12.97
N CYS A 136 5.47 14.62 -13.88
CA CYS A 136 6.88 14.28 -13.96
C CYS A 136 7.75 15.51 -13.79
N ALA A 137 8.96 15.30 -13.26
CA ALA A 137 10.03 16.27 -13.25
C ALA A 137 11.33 15.62 -13.74
N ASP A 138 12.10 16.36 -14.54
CA ASP A 138 13.39 15.88 -15.03
C ASP A 138 14.51 16.44 -14.16
N VAL A 139 15.38 15.52 -13.70
CA VAL A 139 16.43 15.84 -12.74
C VAL A 139 17.80 15.38 -13.19
N THR A 140 18.82 16.07 -12.71
CA THR A 140 20.21 15.61 -12.74
C THR A 140 20.58 15.20 -11.33
N LEU A 141 20.90 13.93 -11.14
CA LEU A 141 21.30 13.39 -9.85
C LEU A 141 22.71 13.88 -9.53
N VAL A 142 22.86 14.52 -8.36
CA VAL A 142 24.13 15.07 -7.90
C VAL A 142 24.45 14.62 -6.48
N ASN A 143 25.72 14.58 -6.12
CA ASN A 143 26.14 14.24 -4.75
C ASN A 143 25.78 15.34 -3.75
N ASN A 144 25.76 16.60 -4.18
CA ASN A 144 25.48 17.74 -3.31
C ASN A 144 24.72 18.83 -4.09
N ALA A 145 23.39 18.84 -3.98
CA ALA A 145 22.57 19.91 -4.55
C ALA A 145 22.35 21.01 -3.50
N GLN A 146 22.47 22.27 -3.91
CA GLN A 146 22.15 23.41 -3.07
C GLN A 146 20.65 23.73 -3.16
N ILE A 147 19.83 22.99 -2.43
CA ILE A 147 18.38 23.21 -2.40
C ILE A 147 18.02 24.17 -1.27
N ASN A 148 17.35 25.26 -1.63
CA ASN A 148 16.75 26.15 -0.63
C ASN A 148 15.46 25.51 -0.10
N LEU A 149 15.56 24.85 1.06
CA LEU A 149 14.44 24.18 1.71
C LEU A 149 13.32 25.16 2.11
N ASN A 150 13.66 26.41 2.45
CA ASN A 150 12.67 27.42 2.83
C ASN A 150 11.76 27.80 1.67
N ASP A 151 12.15 27.56 0.42
CA ASP A 151 11.34 27.85 -0.76
C ASP A 151 10.73 26.58 -1.38
N ASN A 152 11.39 25.44 -1.22
CA ASN A 152 11.08 24.20 -1.93
C ASN A 152 10.60 23.04 -1.03
N CYS A 153 10.37 23.32 0.26
CA CYS A 153 9.80 22.34 1.19
C CYS A 153 8.98 23.03 2.28
N LYS A 154 7.69 23.21 2.01
CA LYS A 154 6.69 23.84 2.87
C LYS A 154 5.51 22.90 3.07
N ASN A 155 5.06 22.83 4.31
CA ASN A 155 3.80 22.19 4.68
C ASN A 155 2.81 23.27 5.12
N GLN A 156 1.64 23.29 4.49
CA GLN A 156 0.51 24.12 4.88
C GLN A 156 -0.05 23.64 6.22
N THR A 157 -0.59 24.55 7.03
CA THR A 157 -1.28 24.20 8.28
C THR A 157 -2.40 23.21 8.01
N GLY A 158 -2.40 22.09 8.73
CA GLY A 158 -3.40 21.03 8.58
C GLY A 158 -3.01 19.91 7.60
N MET A 159 -1.85 20.00 6.94
CA MET A 159 -1.29 18.87 6.20
C MET A 159 -0.70 17.82 7.15
N SER A 160 -1.04 16.56 6.93
CA SER A 160 -0.51 15.43 7.70
C SER A 160 -0.42 14.18 6.86
N VAL A 161 0.55 13.33 7.17
CA VAL A 161 0.60 11.95 6.67
C VAL A 161 -0.17 11.09 7.65
N THR A 162 -1.22 10.43 7.17
CA THR A 162 -2.14 9.61 7.96
C THR A 162 -1.79 8.12 7.91
N GLN A 163 -1.13 7.68 6.84
CA GLN A 163 -0.63 6.32 6.68
C GLN A 163 0.61 6.32 5.78
N GLU A 164 1.56 5.44 6.05
CA GLU A 164 2.80 5.27 5.28
C GLU A 164 2.97 3.82 4.83
N ASN A 165 3.84 3.58 3.85
CA ASN A 165 4.22 2.26 3.37
C ASN A 165 3.04 1.39 2.89
N ILE A 166 2.03 2.03 2.30
CA ILE A 166 0.89 1.34 1.69
C ILE A 166 1.40 0.55 0.48
N SER A 167 1.06 -0.73 0.41
CA SER A 167 1.43 -1.58 -0.73
C SER A 167 0.60 -1.22 -1.98
N GLY A 168 1.22 -1.29 -3.15
CA GLY A 168 0.56 -1.06 -4.44
C GLY A 168 0.86 0.31 -5.06
N ASN A 169 0.01 0.70 -6.02
CA ASN A 169 0.12 1.96 -6.77
C ASN A 169 -1.15 2.79 -6.54
N PRO A 170 -1.04 4.11 -6.27
CA PRO A 170 -2.19 4.99 -6.07
C PRO A 170 -3.24 4.92 -7.19
N ASN A 171 -2.83 4.70 -8.45
CA ASN A 171 -3.72 4.53 -9.62
C ASN A 171 -4.79 3.42 -9.43
N GLY A 172 -4.50 2.41 -8.60
CA GLY A 172 -5.43 1.33 -8.28
C GLY A 172 -6.32 1.59 -7.07
N THR A 173 -6.16 2.73 -6.40
CA THR A 173 -6.91 3.09 -5.18
C THR A 173 -7.94 4.18 -5.47
N SER A 174 -9.00 4.24 -4.68
CA SER A 174 -9.98 5.32 -4.72
C SER A 174 -10.33 5.70 -3.28
N THR A 175 -10.49 6.99 -3.01
CA THR A 175 -10.77 7.52 -1.66
C THR A 175 -12.25 7.52 -1.28
N GLU A 176 -13.14 7.00 -2.15
CA GLU A 176 -14.53 6.78 -1.77
C GLU A 176 -14.68 5.55 -0.86
N ALA A 177 -14.50 5.77 0.45
CA ALA A 177 -15.23 5.01 1.44
C ALA A 177 -16.73 5.33 1.26
N SER A 178 -17.47 4.45 0.58
CA SER A 178 -18.93 4.47 0.63
C SER A 178 -19.36 4.38 2.10
N PRO A 179 -20.09 5.36 2.66
CA PRO A 179 -20.72 5.14 3.96
C PRO A 179 -21.79 4.08 3.74
N SER A 180 -21.51 2.86 4.19
CA SER A 180 -22.53 1.83 4.39
C SER A 180 -23.36 2.26 5.60
N SER A 181 -24.23 3.25 5.42
CA SER A 181 -25.27 3.58 6.40
C SER A 181 -26.36 2.52 6.30
N ALA A 182 -26.18 1.46 7.08
CA ALA A 182 -27.31 0.69 7.57
C ALA A 182 -28.19 1.65 8.38
N THR A 183 -29.37 2.00 7.85
CA THR A 183 -30.42 2.64 8.64
C THR A 183 -31.73 1.92 8.38
N SER A 184 -32.16 1.26 9.44
CA SER A 184 -33.47 0.70 9.70
C SER A 184 -34.60 1.73 9.65
N GLY A 185 -35.79 1.29 9.23
CA GLY A 185 -37.07 1.80 9.76
C GLY A 185 -37.83 2.78 8.87
N GLY A 186 -39.00 2.37 8.39
CA GLY A 186 -39.78 3.05 7.37
C GLY A 186 -40.58 4.30 7.80
N ALA A 187 -41.08 5.03 6.80
CA ALA A 187 -42.43 5.61 6.75
C ALA A 187 -42.78 6.10 5.33
N ALA A 188 -44.07 6.10 5.03
CA ALA A 188 -44.69 6.18 3.72
C ALA A 188 -44.59 7.54 2.98
N GLY A 189 -44.60 7.48 1.63
CA GLY A 189 -44.86 8.63 0.75
C GLY A 189 -45.12 8.20 -0.70
N LYS A 190 -46.30 8.55 -1.24
CA LYS A 190 -46.81 8.12 -2.56
C LYS A 190 -46.18 8.91 -3.72
N GLY A 191 -45.73 8.19 -4.77
CA GLY A 191 -45.83 8.59 -6.18
C GLY A 191 -44.74 9.51 -6.77
N THR A 192 -43.65 8.93 -7.27
CA THR A 192 -42.87 9.47 -8.41
C THR A 192 -42.37 8.32 -9.31
N PRO A 193 -42.28 8.50 -10.65
CA PRO A 193 -41.91 7.42 -11.56
C PRO A 193 -40.45 6.99 -11.35
N ARG A 194 -40.27 5.72 -10.94
CA ARG A 194 -38.97 5.08 -10.66
C ARG A 194 -38.14 4.93 -11.94
N ARG A 195 -37.11 5.76 -12.11
CA ARG A 195 -36.07 5.56 -13.14
C ARG A 195 -35.33 4.25 -12.83
N LYS A 196 -35.39 3.26 -13.73
CA LYS A 196 -34.59 2.03 -13.61
C LYS A 196 -33.11 2.41 -13.63
N VAL A 197 -32.45 2.31 -12.48
CA VAL A 197 -31.00 2.34 -12.39
C VAL A 197 -30.48 1.10 -13.10
N LYS A 198 -29.80 1.29 -14.23
CA LYS A 198 -29.05 0.22 -14.89
C LYS A 198 -27.83 -0.07 -14.01
N LYS A 199 -27.97 -1.07 -13.13
CA LYS A 199 -26.86 -1.62 -12.38
C LYS A 199 -25.95 -2.34 -13.40
N VAL A 200 -24.86 -1.70 -13.78
CA VAL A 200 -23.86 -2.33 -14.64
C VAL A 200 -23.10 -3.32 -13.76
N HIS A 201 -23.40 -4.61 -13.94
CA HIS A 201 -22.58 -5.66 -13.35
C HIS A 201 -21.24 -5.67 -14.11
N ARG A 202 -20.16 -5.20 -13.46
CA ARG A 202 -18.80 -5.47 -13.93
C ARG A 202 -18.56 -6.98 -13.82
N ALA A 203 -18.42 -7.64 -14.96
CA ALA A 203 -18.09 -9.06 -15.01
C ALA A 203 -16.56 -9.22 -14.83
N ALA A 204 -16.16 -9.79 -13.69
CA ALA A 204 -14.76 -10.00 -13.30
C ALA A 204 -13.90 -10.73 -14.38
N GLY A 205 -14.52 -11.51 -15.28
CA GLY A 205 -13.79 -12.30 -16.27
C GLY A 205 -13.20 -11.55 -17.48
N THR A 206 -13.45 -10.24 -17.64
CA THR A 206 -12.88 -9.48 -18.77
C THR A 206 -11.45 -9.01 -18.49
N ASP A 207 -11.17 -8.65 -17.23
CA ASP A 207 -9.86 -8.14 -16.83
C ASP A 207 -8.81 -9.24 -16.79
N ASP A 208 -9.18 -10.47 -16.38
CA ASP A 208 -8.32 -11.66 -16.46
C ASP A 208 -7.74 -11.91 -17.85
N LYS A 209 -8.54 -11.71 -18.92
CA LYS A 209 -8.05 -11.90 -20.29
C LYS A 209 -7.02 -10.84 -20.69
N LYS A 210 -7.20 -9.60 -20.22
CA LYS A 210 -6.24 -8.51 -20.46
C LYS A 210 -4.95 -8.73 -19.66
N LEU A 211 -5.08 -9.14 -18.41
CA LEU A 211 -3.97 -9.50 -17.53
C LEU A 211 -3.15 -10.66 -18.11
N GLN A 212 -3.81 -11.72 -18.59
CA GLN A 212 -3.16 -12.82 -19.29
C GLN A 212 -2.44 -12.37 -20.57
N THR A 213 -2.98 -11.37 -21.28
CA THR A 213 -2.34 -10.82 -22.48
C THR A 213 -1.09 -10.00 -22.12
N ALA A 214 -1.14 -9.22 -21.04
CA ALA A 214 0.01 -8.47 -20.53
C ALA A 214 1.11 -9.41 -20.02
N LEU A 215 0.73 -10.43 -19.25
CA LEU A 215 1.68 -11.42 -18.72
C LEU A 215 2.36 -12.23 -19.83
N LYS A 216 1.66 -12.57 -20.91
CA LYS A 216 2.27 -13.18 -22.10
C LYS A 216 3.35 -12.30 -22.74
N LYS A 217 3.23 -10.96 -22.69
CA LYS A 217 4.26 -10.04 -23.23
C LYS A 217 5.52 -10.04 -22.38
N LEU A 218 5.41 -10.31 -21.08
CA LEU A 218 6.54 -10.47 -20.16
C LEU A 218 7.21 -11.86 -20.27
N ASN A 219 6.81 -12.66 -21.25
CA ASN A 219 7.32 -14.01 -21.50
C ASN A 219 7.24 -14.92 -20.27
N VAL A 220 6.18 -14.79 -19.45
CA VAL A 220 5.96 -15.70 -18.31
C VAL A 220 5.62 -17.09 -18.82
N GLN A 221 6.22 -18.11 -18.21
CA GLN A 221 5.99 -19.52 -18.52
C GLN A 221 5.19 -20.18 -17.39
N PRO A 222 4.23 -21.07 -17.70
CA PRO A 222 3.50 -21.80 -16.67
C PRO A 222 4.44 -22.78 -15.96
N ILE A 223 4.43 -22.74 -14.63
CA ILE A 223 5.08 -23.76 -13.78
C ILE A 223 4.02 -24.80 -13.43
N GLN A 224 4.29 -26.05 -13.79
CA GLN A 224 3.41 -27.18 -13.50
C GLN A 224 3.77 -27.81 -12.15
N ALA A 225 2.80 -28.51 -11.55
CA ALA A 225 2.99 -29.28 -10.32
C ALA A 225 3.43 -28.43 -9.10
N ILE A 226 2.88 -27.22 -8.94
CA ILE A 226 2.98 -26.48 -7.69
C ILE A 226 1.94 -27.01 -6.72
N GLU A 227 2.41 -27.57 -5.60
CA GLU A 227 1.56 -28.11 -4.54
C GLU A 227 0.96 -26.99 -3.70
N GLU A 228 1.77 -25.98 -3.35
CA GLU A 228 1.34 -24.86 -2.54
C GLU A 228 2.19 -23.60 -2.76
N VAL A 229 1.62 -22.44 -2.48
CA VAL A 229 2.35 -21.17 -2.38
C VAL A 229 1.95 -20.48 -1.08
N ASN A 230 2.95 -20.02 -0.34
CA ASN A 230 2.77 -19.34 0.93
C ASN A 230 3.32 -17.91 0.82
N MET A 231 2.50 -16.90 1.14
CA MET A 231 2.94 -15.50 1.24
C MET A 231 2.94 -15.07 2.69
N PHE A 232 4.13 -14.90 3.28
CA PHE A 232 4.30 -14.43 4.65
C PHE A 232 4.11 -12.92 4.72
N LYS A 233 3.13 -12.48 5.50
CA LYS A 233 2.88 -11.06 5.77
C LYS A 233 3.61 -10.63 7.04
N SER A 234 3.80 -9.33 7.19
CA SER A 234 4.46 -8.73 8.37
C SER A 234 3.59 -8.75 9.64
N ASP A 235 2.28 -9.01 9.50
CA ASP A 235 1.32 -9.12 10.60
C ASP A 235 1.35 -10.48 11.30
N GLY A 236 2.15 -11.44 10.80
CA GLY A 236 2.23 -12.80 11.32
C GLY A 236 1.29 -13.80 10.63
N ASN A 237 0.45 -13.33 9.70
CA ASN A 237 -0.44 -14.18 8.91
C ASN A 237 0.23 -14.67 7.62
N VAL A 238 -0.29 -15.77 7.08
CA VAL A 238 0.15 -16.37 5.82
C VAL A 238 -1.02 -16.43 4.85
N ILE A 239 -0.87 -15.86 3.65
CA ILE A 239 -1.79 -16.19 2.57
C ILE A 239 -1.33 -17.54 2.00
N HIS A 240 -2.13 -18.56 2.23
CA HIS A 240 -1.90 -19.91 1.72
C HIS A 240 -2.71 -20.16 0.45
N PHE A 241 -2.05 -20.66 -0.59
CA PHE A 241 -2.68 -21.13 -1.81
C PHE A 241 -2.44 -22.64 -1.94
N SER A 242 -3.51 -23.42 -1.93
CA SER A 242 -3.44 -24.87 -2.21
C SER A 242 -3.59 -25.14 -3.71
N ALA A 243 -2.62 -25.84 -4.29
CA ALA A 243 -2.52 -26.18 -5.71
C ALA A 243 -2.79 -25.01 -6.69
N PRO A 244 -2.10 -23.86 -6.56
CA PRO A 244 -2.33 -22.73 -7.45
C PRO A 244 -1.77 -22.97 -8.85
N LYS A 245 -2.35 -22.29 -9.84
CA LYS A 245 -1.72 -22.15 -11.15
C LYS A 245 -0.70 -21.02 -11.05
N VAL A 246 0.55 -21.30 -11.39
CA VAL A 246 1.62 -20.30 -11.33
C VAL A 246 2.20 -20.08 -12.72
N HIS A 247 2.36 -18.82 -13.09
CA HIS A 247 3.17 -18.43 -14.23
C HIS A 247 4.35 -17.61 -13.71
N ALA A 248 5.55 -17.87 -14.20
CA ALA A 248 6.72 -17.14 -13.76
C ALA A 248 7.61 -16.78 -14.93
N SER A 249 8.24 -15.62 -14.82
CA SER A 249 9.43 -15.29 -15.59
C SER A 249 10.60 -15.25 -14.60
N VAL A 250 11.32 -16.37 -14.51
CA VAL A 250 12.55 -16.49 -13.72
C VAL A 250 13.58 -15.41 -14.09
N PRO A 251 13.87 -15.09 -15.37
CA PRO A 251 14.83 -14.04 -15.69
C PRO A 251 14.39 -12.63 -15.26
N ALA A 252 13.09 -12.40 -15.10
CA ALA A 252 12.54 -11.12 -14.64
C ALA A 252 12.12 -11.14 -13.16
N ASN A 253 12.44 -12.20 -12.42
CA ASN A 253 12.03 -12.42 -11.03
C ASN A 253 10.53 -12.11 -10.76
N THR A 254 9.67 -12.42 -11.73
CA THR A 254 8.24 -12.07 -11.68
C THR A 254 7.40 -13.33 -11.61
N PHE A 255 6.50 -13.41 -10.64
CA PHE A 255 5.59 -14.54 -10.42
C PHE A 255 4.14 -14.06 -10.43
N ALA A 256 3.30 -14.75 -11.18
CA ALA A 256 1.86 -14.55 -11.25
C ALA A 256 1.16 -15.82 -10.75
N ILE A 257 0.54 -15.73 -9.58
CA ILE A 257 -0.10 -16.84 -8.88
C ILE A 257 -1.61 -16.67 -9.02
N TYR A 258 -2.28 -17.73 -9.45
CA TYR A 258 -3.72 -17.77 -9.66
C TYR A 258 -4.30 -18.90 -8.82
N GLY A 259 -5.22 -18.57 -7.94
CA GLY A 259 -5.85 -19.54 -7.07
C GLY A 259 -6.68 -18.86 -6.00
N HIS A 260 -7.40 -19.65 -5.24
CA HIS A 260 -8.03 -19.19 -4.02
C HIS A 260 -6.96 -19.04 -2.94
N GLY A 261 -6.77 -17.84 -2.43
CA GLY A 261 -5.87 -17.57 -1.30
C GLY A 261 -6.67 -17.57 0.00
N GLU A 262 -6.21 -18.34 0.98
CA GLU A 262 -6.78 -18.40 2.32
C GLU A 262 -5.82 -17.69 3.29
N ASP A 263 -6.31 -16.71 4.04
CA ASP A 263 -5.55 -16.14 5.15
C ASP A 263 -5.56 -17.12 6.32
N LYS A 264 -4.39 -17.65 6.68
CA LYS A 264 -4.19 -18.59 7.80
C LYS A 264 -3.19 -18.00 8.80
N GLU A 265 -3.37 -18.33 10.06
CA GLU A 265 -2.33 -18.05 11.06
C GLU A 265 -1.16 -19.01 10.86
N LEU A 266 0.06 -18.51 11.13
CA LEU A 266 1.27 -19.30 10.96
C LEU A 266 1.29 -20.54 11.87
N THR A 267 0.62 -20.48 13.02
CA THR A 267 0.43 -21.56 13.99
C THR A 267 -0.34 -22.76 13.43
N GLU A 268 -1.29 -22.54 12.52
CA GLU A 268 -2.12 -23.59 11.91
C GLU A 268 -1.36 -24.40 10.82
N LEU A 269 -0.25 -23.85 10.32
CA LEU A 269 0.58 -24.44 9.27
C LEU A 269 1.84 -25.12 9.82
N VAL A 270 2.06 -25.06 11.13
CA VAL A 270 3.11 -25.83 11.84
C VAL A 270 2.66 -27.29 11.96
N PRO A 271 3.53 -28.29 11.69
CA PRO A 271 4.98 -28.21 11.53
C PRO A 271 5.51 -28.11 10.09
N GLY A 272 4.68 -28.28 9.06
CA GLY A 272 5.12 -28.37 7.67
C GLY A 272 5.80 -27.10 7.13
N ILE A 273 5.36 -25.93 7.60
CA ILE A 273 5.85 -24.64 7.13
C ILE A 273 7.24 -24.27 7.65
N LEU A 274 7.72 -24.92 8.72
CA LEU A 274 9.03 -24.62 9.34
C LEU A 274 10.20 -24.82 8.38
N ASN A 275 10.09 -25.78 7.46
CA ASN A 275 11.13 -26.07 6.47
C ASN A 275 11.17 -25.04 5.32
N GLN A 276 10.13 -24.19 5.19
CA GLN A 276 10.02 -23.17 4.15
C GLN A 276 10.36 -21.76 4.68
N LEU A 277 10.49 -21.61 5.99
CA LEU A 277 10.83 -20.34 6.62
C LEU A 277 12.34 -20.13 6.63
N GLY A 278 12.76 -18.92 6.21
CA GLY A 278 14.13 -18.48 6.36
C GLY A 278 14.48 -18.17 7.84
N PRO A 279 15.77 -18.03 8.17
CA PRO A 279 16.22 -17.71 9.53
C PRO A 279 15.60 -16.43 10.10
N ASP A 280 15.31 -15.45 9.24
CA ASP A 280 14.67 -14.18 9.64
C ASP A 280 13.20 -14.36 10.03
N SER A 281 12.45 -15.20 9.31
CA SER A 281 11.05 -15.49 9.62
C SER A 281 10.91 -16.38 10.87
N LEU A 282 11.89 -17.24 11.13
CA LEU A 282 11.99 -18.00 12.38
C LEU A 282 12.28 -17.10 13.60
N ALA A 283 13.04 -16.02 13.44
CA ALA A 283 13.26 -15.05 14.51
C ALA A 283 11.97 -14.29 14.88
N SER A 284 11.18 -13.90 13.87
CA SER A 284 9.84 -13.33 14.09
C SER A 284 8.89 -14.31 14.77
N LEU A 285 8.95 -15.59 14.39
CA LEU A 285 8.19 -16.65 15.05
C LEU A 285 8.58 -16.87 16.51
N ARG A 286 9.89 -16.88 16.81
CA ARG A 286 10.37 -16.98 18.20
C ARG A 286 9.86 -15.81 19.02
N LYS A 287 9.94 -14.59 18.48
CA LYS A 287 9.42 -13.39 19.13
C LYS A 287 7.91 -13.46 19.36
N LEU A 288 7.16 -14.01 18.41
CA LEU A 288 5.71 -14.19 18.54
C LEU A 288 5.36 -15.27 19.58
N ALA A 289 6.08 -16.40 19.57
CA ALA A 289 5.93 -17.47 20.55
C ALA A 289 6.29 -16.99 21.97
N GLU A 290 7.37 -16.22 22.11
CA GLU A 290 7.75 -15.56 23.37
C GLU A 290 6.67 -14.58 23.83
N SER A 291 6.07 -13.81 22.91
CA SER A 291 4.98 -12.89 23.24
C SER A 291 3.71 -13.61 23.73
N TYR A 292 3.40 -14.78 23.15
CA TYR A 292 2.27 -15.62 23.56
C TYR A 292 2.51 -16.26 24.93
N GLN A 293 3.73 -16.72 25.20
CA GLN A 293 4.13 -17.24 26.51
C GLN A 293 4.12 -16.14 27.59
N SER A 294 4.51 -14.90 27.25
CA SER A 294 4.41 -13.78 28.18
C SER A 294 2.95 -13.37 28.46
N MET A 295 2.06 -13.43 27.46
CA MET A 295 0.63 -13.14 27.67
C MET A 295 -0.09 -14.24 28.47
N GLN A 296 0.34 -15.50 28.36
CA GLN A 296 -0.16 -16.57 29.24
C GLN A 296 0.36 -16.43 30.68
N LYS A 297 1.55 -15.84 30.88
CA LYS A 297 2.08 -15.55 32.22
C LYS A 297 1.44 -14.34 32.90
N GLU A 298 0.96 -13.34 32.15
CA GLU A 298 0.35 -12.12 32.73
C GLU A 298 -1.17 -12.22 32.97
N LYS A 299 -1.85 -13.28 32.50
CA LYS A 299 -3.26 -13.55 32.84
C LYS A 299 -3.47 -14.39 34.11
N GLY A 300 -2.41 -14.58 34.91
CA GLY A 300 -2.44 -15.40 36.12
C GLY A 300 -2.54 -14.65 37.46
N GLU A 301 -2.53 -13.31 37.48
CA GLU A 301 -2.62 -12.54 38.74
C GLU A 301 -3.34 -11.20 38.52
N ASP A 302 -4.66 -11.19 38.66
CA ASP A 302 -5.39 -10.33 39.61
C ASP A 302 -6.88 -10.23 39.24
N GLY A 303 -7.74 -10.76 40.12
CA GLY A 303 -9.17 -10.45 40.15
C GLY A 303 -10.07 -11.65 40.39
N GLU A 304 -10.27 -12.06 41.65
CA GLU A 304 -11.57 -11.94 42.33
C GLU A 304 -11.58 -12.68 43.68
N LYS A 305 -12.12 -12.00 44.70
CA LYS A 305 -12.56 -12.59 45.96
C LYS A 305 -14.06 -12.33 46.08
N LYS A 306 -14.78 -13.40 46.45
CA LYS A 306 -16.19 -13.53 46.92
C LYS A 306 -17.23 -13.86 45.85
N ASP A 307 -18.14 -14.81 46.04
CA ASP A 307 -18.44 -15.80 47.08
C ASP A 307 -19.36 -16.86 46.41
N ASP A 308 -19.24 -18.12 46.87
CA ASP A 308 -20.23 -19.22 46.94
C ASP A 308 -20.64 -20.08 45.71
N GLU A 309 -20.21 -21.35 45.83
CA GLU A 309 -20.94 -22.63 45.71
C GLU A 309 -20.97 -23.44 44.38
N ASP A 310 -20.40 -24.66 44.52
CA ASP A 310 -20.70 -25.97 43.91
C ASP A 310 -19.90 -26.51 42.69
N GLU A 311 -18.87 -27.31 43.03
CA GLU A 311 -18.56 -28.70 42.61
C GLU A 311 -18.52 -29.07 41.10
N ASP A 312 -17.31 -29.25 40.53
CA ASP A 312 -16.62 -30.56 40.42
C ASP A 312 -15.48 -30.57 39.37
N ASP A 313 -14.32 -31.05 39.84
CA ASP A 313 -13.23 -31.81 39.18
C ASP A 313 -12.66 -31.42 37.79
N ASP A 314 -11.39 -30.99 37.79
CA ASP A 314 -10.26 -31.78 37.24
C ASP A 314 -8.91 -31.08 37.52
N ASP A 315 -8.34 -31.36 38.69
CA ASP A 315 -6.97 -30.99 39.08
C ASP A 315 -5.93 -31.75 38.25
N ILE A 316 -5.42 -31.12 37.19
CA ILE A 316 -4.15 -31.52 36.55
C ILE A 316 -3.00 -30.94 37.39
N PRO A 317 -2.14 -31.76 38.00
CA PRO A 317 -1.05 -31.25 38.84
C PRO A 317 0.06 -30.57 38.01
N ASP A 318 0.53 -29.43 38.50
CA ASP A 318 1.55 -28.58 37.89
C ASP A 318 2.93 -29.27 37.86
N LEU A 319 3.61 -29.22 36.72
CA LEU A 319 4.89 -29.91 36.50
C LEU A 319 6.03 -29.11 37.13
N VAL A 320 6.61 -29.66 38.19
CA VAL A 320 7.77 -29.13 38.90
C VAL A 320 8.92 -28.84 37.95
N ALA A 321 9.30 -27.57 37.82
CA ALA A 321 10.46 -27.15 37.04
C ALA A 321 11.77 -27.54 37.76
N GLY A 322 12.53 -28.50 37.25
CA GLY A 322 13.92 -28.67 37.71
C GLY A 322 14.66 -30.00 37.51
N GLU A 323 14.03 -31.12 37.13
CA GLU A 323 14.74 -32.41 37.08
C GLU A 323 14.92 -32.94 35.65
N ASN A 324 16.06 -32.59 35.04
CA ASN A 324 16.55 -33.22 33.81
C ASN A 324 17.01 -34.66 34.10
N PHE A 325 16.41 -35.63 33.40
CA PHE A 325 16.66 -37.07 33.49
C PHE A 325 17.86 -37.57 32.67
N GLU A 326 19.00 -36.86 32.70
CA GLU A 326 20.24 -37.37 32.09
C GLU A 326 21.44 -37.20 33.02
N SER A 327 21.68 -38.19 33.88
CA SER A 327 23.05 -38.55 34.29
C SER A 327 23.16 -40.01 34.76
N LYS A 328 23.99 -40.75 34.01
CA LYS A 328 24.78 -41.95 34.34
C LYS A 328 24.09 -43.18 34.95
N ALA A 329 23.94 -44.22 34.11
CA ALA A 329 24.28 -45.58 34.51
C ALA A 329 25.70 -45.90 34.00
N GLU A 330 26.69 -45.82 34.87
CA GLU A 330 27.93 -46.59 34.75
C GLU A 330 27.63 -47.99 35.29
N VAL A 331 27.82 -48.99 34.44
CA VAL A 331 27.67 -50.42 34.75
C VAL A 331 29.00 -50.91 35.30
N GLU A 332 28.96 -51.52 36.50
CA GLU A 332 29.99 -52.45 36.98
C GLU A 332 29.82 -53.82 36.30
#